data_AF-A0A1V4IER9-F1
#
_entry.id   AF-A0A1V4IER9-F1
#
_cell.length_a   1.000
_cell.length_b   1.000
_cell.length_c   1.000
_cell.angle_alpha   90.00
_cell.angle_beta   90.00
_cell.angle_gamma   90.00
#
_symmetry.space_group_name_H-M   'P 1'
#
loop_
_entity.id
_entity.type
_entity.pdbx_description
1 polymer ?
#
loop_
_entity_poly.entity_id
_entity_poly.type
_entity_poly.pdbx_seq_one_letter_code
_entity_poly.pdbx_strand_id
1 'polypeptide(L)'
;MKTQHKGKFHELTFEQQIEHLKNVGRRALIKWGYPENASMKLLNFTENATFSVEAEEKPKIIMRVHRLDYAEEESIRTELRWIMDLKKETDINLADPIQSEAGKYVEESEETLQLYD
;
A
#
# COMPACT_ATOMS: atom_id res chain seq x y z
N MET A 1 17.36 -8.87 18.47
CA MET A 1 17.10 -7.48 18.90
C MET A 1 15.93 -6.98 18.07
N LYS A 2 14.75 -6.80 18.68
CA LYS A 2 13.59 -6.25 17.97
C LYS A 2 13.69 -4.73 18.08
N THR A 3 14.12 -4.07 17.02
CA THR A 3 14.14 -2.61 16.97
C THR A 3 12.70 -2.16 16.89
N GLN A 4 12.18 -1.73 18.04
CA GLN A 4 10.85 -1.16 18.15
C GLN A 4 10.89 0.21 17.46
N HIS A 5 10.60 0.26 16.17
CA HIS A 5 10.31 1.52 15.48
C HIS A 5 8.97 2.03 16.02
N LYS A 6 8.96 2.64 17.21
CA LYS A 6 7.94 3.61 17.58
C LYS A 6 8.15 4.81 16.65
N GLY A 7 7.64 4.70 15.43
CA GLY A 7 7.84 5.69 14.39
C GLY A 7 7.15 7.01 14.74
N LYS A 8 7.78 8.12 14.35
CA LYS A 8 7.22 9.48 14.41
C LYS A 8 5.87 9.63 13.69
N PHE A 9 5.44 8.63 12.93
CA PHE A 9 4.20 8.61 12.17
C PHE A 9 2.95 8.88 13.03
N HIS A 10 2.87 8.34 14.25
CA HIS A 10 1.72 8.56 15.14
C HIS A 10 1.64 9.98 15.71
N GLU A 11 2.77 10.71 15.72
CA GLU A 11 2.84 12.09 16.20
C GLU A 11 2.35 13.08 15.14
N LEU A 12 2.25 12.64 13.88
CA LEU A 12 1.73 13.42 12.78
C LEU A 12 0.22 13.64 12.91
N THR A 13 -0.25 14.78 12.43
CA THR A 13 -1.68 15.01 12.24
C THR A 13 -2.28 14.02 11.25
N PHE A 14 -3.60 13.83 11.28
CA PHE A 14 -4.29 12.98 10.32
C PHE A 14 -3.97 13.32 8.85
N GLU A 15 -3.89 14.61 8.54
CA GLU A 15 -3.55 15.10 7.20
C GLU A 15 -2.11 14.75 6.81
N GLN A 16 -1.16 14.94 7.73
CA GLN A 16 0.24 14.58 7.52
C GLN A 16 0.44 13.06 7.38
N GLN A 17 -0.32 12.25 8.13
CA GLN A 17 -0.31 10.79 7.99
C GLN A 17 -0.78 10.35 6.61
N ILE A 18 -1.88 10.94 6.12
CA ILE A 18 -2.38 10.65 4.78
C ILE A 18 -1.36 11.05 3.72
N GLU A 19 -0.78 12.25 3.84
CA GLU A 19 0.19 12.73 2.85
C GLU A 19 1.45 11.87 2.82
N HIS A 20 1.95 11.44 3.98
CA HIS A 20 3.06 10.49 4.07
C HIS A 20 2.72 9.17 3.36
N LEU A 21 1.59 8.54 3.71
CA LEU A 21 1.21 7.27 3.06
C LEU A 21 0.96 7.45 1.55
N LYS A 22 0.47 8.61 1.14
CA LYS A 22 0.28 8.95 -0.27
C LYS A 22 1.61 9.07 -1.00
N ASN A 23 2.64 9.65 -0.40
CA ASN A 23 3.96 9.75 -1.01
C ASN A 23 4.69 8.41 -1.04
N VAL A 24 4.58 7.60 0.01
CA VAL A 24 5.03 6.20 0.01
C VAL A 24 4.43 5.43 -1.17
N GLY A 25 3.10 5.50 -1.33
CA GLY A 25 2.37 4.86 -2.42
C GLY A 25 2.79 5.40 -3.80
N ARG A 26 2.89 6.72 -3.95
CA ARG A 26 3.28 7.37 -5.21
C ARG A 26 4.63 6.87 -5.72
N ARG A 27 5.65 6.77 -4.87
CA ARG A 27 6.97 6.28 -5.28
C ARG A 27 6.98 4.77 -5.56
N ALA A 28 6.05 4.03 -4.95
CA ALA A 28 5.92 2.60 -5.19
C ALA A 28 5.25 2.28 -6.54
N LEU A 29 4.52 3.23 -7.15
CA LEU A 29 3.76 3.02 -8.40
C LEU A 29 4.60 2.45 -9.55
N ILE A 30 5.84 2.90 -9.67
CA ILE A 30 6.75 2.44 -10.74
C ILE A 30 6.99 0.93 -10.69
N LYS A 31 6.89 0.32 -9.51
CA LYS A 31 7.05 -1.14 -9.33
C LYS A 31 5.91 -1.93 -9.96
N TRP A 32 4.76 -1.32 -10.20
CA TRP A 32 3.63 -1.90 -10.94
C TRP A 32 3.48 -1.29 -12.34
N GLY A 33 4.49 -0.58 -12.83
CA GLY A 33 4.49 0.02 -14.16
C GLY A 33 3.56 1.24 -14.29
N TYR A 34 3.19 1.89 -13.19
CA TYR A 34 2.45 3.16 -13.19
C TYR A 34 3.43 4.33 -13.02
N PRO A 35 3.22 5.46 -13.72
CA PRO A 35 4.08 6.63 -13.55
C PRO A 35 3.81 7.33 -12.21
N GLU A 36 4.81 8.03 -11.66
CA GLU A 36 4.68 8.74 -10.38
C GLU A 36 3.65 9.89 -10.42
N ASN A 37 3.37 10.43 -11.60
CA ASN A 37 2.36 11.46 -11.81
C ASN A 37 0.93 10.90 -11.96
N ALA A 38 0.72 9.58 -11.79
CA ALA A 38 -0.61 9.00 -11.77
C ALA A 38 -1.50 9.67 -10.72
N SER A 39 -2.78 9.81 -11.04
CA SER A 39 -3.78 10.33 -10.12
C SER A 39 -3.96 9.34 -8.98
N MET A 40 -3.82 9.80 -7.73
CA MET A 40 -4.00 8.97 -6.54
C MET A 40 -4.96 9.64 -5.56
N LYS A 41 -6.14 9.03 -5.39
CA LYS A 41 -7.23 9.55 -4.55
C LYS A 41 -7.48 8.61 -3.38
N LEU A 42 -7.48 9.14 -2.17
CA LEU A 42 -7.82 8.38 -0.96
C LEU A 42 -9.30 7.96 -1.02
N LEU A 43 -9.54 6.67 -0.83
CA LEU A 43 -10.89 6.09 -0.73
C LEU A 43 -11.28 5.81 0.72
N ASN A 44 -10.35 5.26 1.49
CA ASN A 44 -10.56 4.92 2.89
C ASN A 44 -9.25 4.96 3.67
N PHE A 45 -9.30 5.35 4.93
CA PHE A 45 -8.18 5.30 5.86
C PHE A 45 -8.67 4.82 7.23
N THR A 46 -8.50 3.53 7.49
CA THR A 46 -8.79 2.90 8.79
C THR A 46 -7.54 2.23 9.33
N GLU A 47 -7.31 0.98 8.94
CA GLU A 47 -6.11 0.22 9.29
C GLU A 47 -4.96 0.48 8.30
N ASN A 48 -5.30 0.58 7.02
CA ASN A 48 -4.42 0.90 5.89
C ASN A 48 -5.00 2.08 5.12
N ALA A 49 -4.14 2.85 4.44
CA ALA A 49 -4.61 3.83 3.47
C ALA A 49 -4.91 3.12 2.15
N THR A 50 -6.14 3.25 1.67
CA THR A 50 -6.59 2.66 0.40
C THR A 50 -6.81 3.78 -0.60
N PHE A 51 -6.11 3.71 -1.73
CA PHE A 51 -6.16 4.70 -2.80
C PHE A 51 -6.69 4.08 -4.09
N SER A 52 -7.46 4.84 -4.85
CA SER A 52 -7.62 4.56 -6.29
C SER A 52 -6.49 5.21 -7.06
N VAL A 53 -5.89 4.47 -7.98
CA VAL A 53 -4.84 4.94 -8.88
C VAL A 53 -5.37 4.92 -10.31
N GLU A 54 -5.18 6.02 -11.03
CA GLU A 54 -5.54 6.17 -12.44
C GLU A 54 -4.38 6.81 -13.20
N ALA A 55 -4.04 6.23 -14.35
CA ALA A 55 -3.04 6.75 -15.28
C ALA A 55 -3.53 6.55 -16.73
N GLU A 56 -3.03 7.37 -17.65
CA GLU A 56 -3.37 7.26 -19.08
C GLU A 56 -2.93 5.90 -19.63
N GLU A 57 -3.77 5.29 -20.48
CA GLU A 57 -3.56 3.96 -21.08
C GLU A 57 -3.35 2.80 -20.09
N LYS A 58 -3.64 3.00 -18.80
CA LYS A 58 -3.54 1.97 -17.76
C LYS A 58 -4.91 1.68 -17.15
N PRO A 59 -5.19 0.42 -16.75
CA PRO A 59 -6.40 0.12 -16.00
C PRO A 59 -6.40 0.87 -14.66
N LYS A 60 -7.58 1.21 -14.16
CA LYS A 60 -7.71 1.75 -12.80
C LYS A 60 -7.44 0.63 -11.79
N ILE A 61 -6.62 0.91 -10.78
CA ILE A 61 -6.30 -0.06 -9.72
C ILE A 61 -6.58 0.49 -8.33
N ILE A 62 -6.66 -0.41 -7.36
CA ILE A 62 -6.71 -0.09 -5.93
C ILE A 62 -5.36 -0.40 -5.31
N MET A 63 -4.73 0.60 -4.68
CA MET A 63 -3.48 0.45 -3.94
C MET A 63 -3.76 0.53 -2.45
N ARG A 64 -3.32 -0.48 -1.69
CA ARG A 64 -3.36 -0.50 -0.22
C ARG A 64 -1.95 -0.26 0.32
N VAL A 65 -1.76 0.82 1.06
CA VAL A 65 -0.49 1.15 1.73
C VAL A 65 -0.62 0.79 3.21
N HIS A 66 0.16 -0.19 3.65
CA HIS A 66 0.12 -0.72 5.01
C HIS A 66 0.97 0.12 5.97
N ARG A 67 0.53 0.22 7.22
CA ARG A 67 1.32 0.78 8.33
C ARG A 67 2.10 -0.35 9.00
N LEU A 68 3.43 -0.27 8.97
CA LEU A 68 4.30 -1.29 9.56
C LEU A 68 4.30 -1.28 11.10
N ASP A 69 3.67 -0.29 11.73
CA ASP A 69 3.57 -0.19 13.19
C ASP A 69 2.62 -1.24 13.80
N TYR A 70 1.70 -1.78 12.99
CA TYR A 70 0.65 -2.71 13.43
C TYR A 70 0.66 -4.07 12.74
N ALA A 71 1.27 -4.18 11.56
CA ALA A 71 1.31 -5.41 10.80
C ALA A 71 2.75 -5.74 10.38
N GLU A 72 3.19 -6.96 10.68
CA GLU A 72 4.42 -7.50 10.13
C GLU A 72 4.18 -7.88 8.65
N GLU A 73 5.22 -7.75 7.82
CA GLU A 73 5.14 -8.10 6.39
C GLU A 73 4.60 -9.53 6.17
N GLU A 74 4.98 -10.46 7.04
CA GLU A 74 4.50 -11.85 7.02
C GLU A 74 2.97 -11.96 7.18
N SER A 75 2.37 -11.08 8.00
CA SER A 75 0.92 -11.03 8.19
C SER A 75 0.21 -10.59 6.91
N ILE A 76 0.77 -9.59 6.21
CA ILE A 76 0.25 -9.11 4.92
C ILE A 76 0.33 -10.22 3.86
N ARG A 77 1.48 -10.92 3.81
CA ARG A 77 1.68 -12.05 2.90
C ARG A 77 0.73 -13.21 3.19
N THR A 78 0.42 -13.44 4.46
CA THR A 78 -0.53 -14.48 4.89
C THR A 78 -1.97 -14.13 4.48
N GLU A 79 -2.41 -12.89 4.69
CA GLU A 79 -3.72 -12.39 4.21
C GLU A 79 -3.85 -12.59 2.70
N LEU A 80 -2.83 -12.17 1.93
CA LEU A 80 -2.83 -12.32 0.47
C LEU A 80 -2.87 -13.78 0.03
N ARG A 81 -2.12 -14.66 0.70
CA ARG A 81 -2.16 -16.10 0.40
C ARG A 81 -3.56 -16.66 0.63
N TRP A 82 -4.20 -16.27 1.73
CA TRP A 82 -5.55 -16.71 2.05
C TRP A 82 -6.57 -16.25 0.99
N ILE A 83 -6.49 -14.99 0.52
CA ILE A 83 -7.33 -14.49 -0.58
C ILE A 83 -7.10 -15.31 -1.85
N MET A 84 -5.84 -15.53 -2.22
CA MET A 84 -5.50 -16.28 -3.43
C MET A 84 -5.97 -17.74 -3.37
N ASP A 85 -5.87 -18.38 -2.22
CA ASP A 85 -6.31 -19.77 -2.05
C ASP A 85 -7.83 -19.88 -2.00
N LEU A 86 -8.53 -18.98 -1.30
CA LEU A 86 -10.00 -18.91 -1.33
C LEU A 86 -10.54 -18.74 -2.76
N LYS A 87 -9.87 -17.92 -3.57
CA LYS A 87 -10.26 -17.71 -4.98
C LYS A 87 -10.06 -18.95 -5.86
N LYS A 88 -9.15 -19.85 -5.49
CA LYS A 88 -8.93 -21.12 -6.20
C LYS A 88 -9.94 -22.19 -5.78
N GLU A 89 -10.27 -22.20 -4.50
CA GLU A 89 -11.07 -23.27 -3.89
C GLU A 89 -12.57 -22.97 -3.85
N THR A 90 -12.99 -21.74 -4.18
CA THR A 90 -14.39 -21.30 -4.08
C THR A 90 -14.79 -20.36 -5.21
N ASP A 91 -16.10 -20.26 -5.47
CA ASP A 91 -16.68 -19.29 -6.42
C ASP A 91 -16.93 -17.90 -5.79
N ILE A 92 -16.33 -17.62 -4.63
CA ILE A 92 -16.49 -16.31 -3.97
C ILE A 92 -15.80 -15.25 -4.84
N ASN A 93 -16.55 -14.21 -5.20
CA ASN A 93 -16.02 -13.07 -5.93
C ASN A 93 -15.12 -12.24 -5.01
N LEU A 94 -13.80 -12.39 -5.17
CA LEU A 94 -12.76 -11.68 -4.43
C LEU A 94 -11.95 -10.77 -5.36
N ALA A 95 -11.33 -9.74 -4.78
CA ALA A 95 -10.43 -8.87 -5.54
C ALA A 95 -9.20 -9.63 -6.04
N ASP A 96 -8.71 -9.26 -7.22
CA ASP A 96 -7.53 -9.84 -7.85
C ASP A 96 -6.26 -9.09 -7.45
N PRO A 97 -5.35 -9.69 -6.65
CA PRO A 97 -4.06 -9.08 -6.37
C PRO A 97 -3.25 -8.97 -7.67
N ILE A 98 -2.64 -7.81 -7.88
CA ILE A 98 -1.82 -7.51 -9.07
C ILE A 98 -0.34 -7.66 -8.69
N GLN A 99 0.41 -8.44 -9.47
CA GLN A 99 1.85 -8.57 -9.28
C GLN A 99 2.58 -7.30 -9.72
N SER A 100 3.63 -6.93 -9.01
CA SER A 100 4.64 -5.98 -9.45
C SER A 100 5.40 -6.53 -10.67
N GLU A 101 6.16 -5.68 -11.35
CA GLU A 101 7.09 -6.08 -12.43
C GLU A 101 8.15 -7.09 -11.95
N ALA A 102 8.41 -7.14 -10.63
CA ALA A 102 9.29 -8.13 -10.00
C ALA A 102 8.56 -9.45 -9.63
N GLY A 103 7.29 -9.60 -9.99
CA GLY A 103 6.47 -10.78 -9.70
C GLY A 103 5.98 -10.87 -8.25
N LYS A 104 6.09 -9.80 -7.45
CA LYS A 104 5.69 -9.78 -6.03
C LYS A 104 4.31 -9.16 -5.86
N TYR A 105 3.54 -9.63 -4.87
CA TYR A 105 2.26 -9.01 -4.49
C TYR A 105 2.40 -7.94 -3.39
N VAL A 106 3.57 -7.88 -2.73
CA VAL A 106 3.90 -6.90 -1.69
C VAL A 106 5.27 -6.34 -2.01
N GLU A 107 5.36 -5.01 -2.02
CA GLU A 107 6.59 -4.27 -2.22
C GLU A 107 6.78 -3.26 -1.11
N GLU A 108 8.04 -3.03 -0.74
CA GLU A 108 8.42 -2.03 0.26
C GLU A 108 8.79 -0.70 -0.41
N SER A 109 8.50 0.42 0.24
CA SER A 109 8.84 1.76 -0.22
C SER A 109 9.07 2.65 1.00
N GLU A 110 10.25 3.24 1.13
CA GLU A 110 10.64 4.01 2.32
C GLU A 110 10.57 5.52 2.08
N GLU A 111 9.60 6.24 2.60
CA GLU A 111 9.63 7.71 2.56
C GLU A 111 10.32 8.25 3.82
N THR A 112 11.31 9.13 3.63
CA THR A 112 11.86 9.89 4.75
C THR A 112 10.84 10.95 5.16
N LEU A 113 10.36 10.88 6.40
CA LEU A 113 9.56 11.94 7.00
C LEU A 113 10.38 13.24 6.99
N GLN A 114 10.12 14.12 6.02
CA GLN A 114 10.58 15.49 6.08
C GLN A 114 9.79 16.16 7.21
N LEU A 115 10.50 16.77 8.16
CA LEU A 115 9.87 17.60 9.17
C LEU A 115 9.15 18.72 8.42
N TYR A 116 7.82 18.76 8.52
CA TYR A 116 7.08 19.95 8.16
C TYR A 116 7.44 20.99 9.24
N ASP A 117 8.27 21.98 8.87
CA ASP A 117 8.62 23.13 9.72
C ASP A 117 7.39 23.97 10.09
#